data_AF-A0A554P8W0-F1
#
_entry.id   AF-A0A554P8W0-F1
#
_cell.length_a   1.000
_cell.length_b   1.000
_cell.length_c   1.000
_cell.angle_alpha   90.00
_cell.angle_beta   90.00
_cell.angle_gamma   90.00
#
_symmetry.space_group_name_H-M   'P 1'
#
loop_
_entity.id
_entity.type
_entity.pdbx_description
1 polymer ?
#
loop_
_entity_poly.entity_id
_entity_poly.type
_entity_poly.pdbx_seq_one_letter_code
_entity_poly.pdbx_strand_id
1 'polypeptide(L)' 'MILLDDPIMHKTIEAIHRYHDAQALDSTAQEVERLRVLAESLFKAIADFNLQTLGHPAESWH' A
#
# COMPACT_ATOMS: atom_id res chain seq x y z
N MET A 1 -8.48 -15.88 2.07
CA MET A 1 -7.36 -15.87 3.02
C MET A 1 -6.30 -14.95 2.42
N ILE A 2 -6.24 -13.68 2.82
CA ILE A 2 -5.23 -12.75 2.29
C ILE A 2 -3.91 -13.16 2.94
N LEU A 3 -2.96 -13.64 2.14
CA LEU A 3 -1.67 -14.12 2.60
C LEU A 3 -0.91 -12.93 3.22
N LEU A 4 -0.83 -12.91 4.55
CA LEU A 4 -0.25 -11.83 5.35
C LEU A 4 1.29 -11.88 5.41
N ASP A 5 1.92 -12.69 4.55
CA ASP A 5 3.36 -12.98 4.59
C ASP A 5 4.16 -12.10 3.61
N ASP A 6 3.49 -11.27 2.80
CA ASP A 6 4.22 -10.46 1.83
C ASP A 6 4.91 -9.28 2.55
N PRO A 7 6.25 -9.14 2.43
CA PRO A 7 6.99 -8.03 3.04
C PRO A 7 6.49 -6.65 2.58
N ILE A 8 5.79 -6.57 1.44
CA ILE A 8 5.12 -5.35 1.00
C ILE A 8 3.92 -5.02 1.91
N MET A 9 3.11 -6.00 2.31
CA MET A 9 1.97 -5.78 3.21
C MET A 9 2.41 -5.21 4.55
N HIS A 10 3.50 -5.74 5.11
CA HIS A 10 4.04 -5.23 6.38
C HIS A 10 4.53 -3.78 6.25
N LYS A 11 5.19 -3.45 5.14
CA LYS A 11 5.62 -2.07 4.82
C LYS A 11 4.43 -1.13 4.61
N THR A 12 3.36 -1.60 3.97
CA THR A 12 2.14 -0.82 3.74
C THR A 12 1.43 -0.52 5.07
N ILE A 13 1.28 -1.52 5.95
CA ILE A 13 0.66 -1.31 7.26
C ILE A 13 1.51 -0.35 8.11
N GLU A 14 2.83 -0.51 8.12
CA GLU A 14 3.73 0.38 8.85
C GLU A 14 3.65 1.83 8.34
N ALA A 15 3.55 2.03 7.02
CA ALA A 15 3.40 3.35 6.41
C ALA A 15 2.05 4.00 6.76
N ILE A 16 0.95 3.23 6.75
CA ILE A 16 -0.38 3.72 7.15
C ILE A 16 -0.39 4.11 8.63
N HIS A 17 0.26 3.32 9.49
CA HIS A 17 0.34 3.62 10.91
C HIS A 17 1.10 4.92 11.17
N ARG A 18 2.26 5.12 10.52
CA ARG A 18 3.02 6.39 10.62
C ARG A 18 2.25 7.58 10.07
N TYR A 19 1.46 7.38 9.01
CA TYR A 19 0.60 8.44 8.48
C TYR A 19 -0.49 8.87 9.46
N HIS A 20 -1.14 7.90 10.11
CA HIS A 20 -2.12 8.20 11.15
C HIS A 20 -1.49 8.83 12.39
N ASP A 21 -0.31 8.36 12.80
CA ASP A 21 0.42 8.91 13.94
C ASP A 21 0.87 10.36 13.68
N ALA A 22 1.40 10.64 12.48
CA ALA A 22 1.74 12.00 12.06
C ALA A 22 0.52 12.93 12.00
N GLN A 23 -0.62 12.45 11.49
CA GLN A 23 -1.87 13.21 11.50
C GLN A 23 -2.40 13.45 12.93
N ALA A 24 -2.20 12.51 13.84
CA ALA A 24 -2.57 12.65 15.26
C ALA A 24 -1.65 13.62 16.03
N LEU A 25 -0.43 13.86 15.55
CA LEU A 25 0.58 14.71 16.19
C LEU A 25 0.54 16.20 15.79
N ASP A 26 -0.52 16.69 15.12
CA ASP A 26 -0.54 18.04 14.55
C ASP A 26 0.71 18.28 13.65
N SER A 27 1.14 17.24 12.94
CA SER A 27 2.29 17.35 12.04
C SER A 27 1.98 18.37 10.95
N THR A 28 2.97 19.19 10.63
CA THR A 28 2.87 20.27 9.65
C THR A 28 2.24 19.74 8.36
N ALA A 29 1.30 20.49 7.76
CA ALA A 29 0.56 20.08 6.56
C ALA A 29 1.46 19.55 5.41
N GLN A 30 2.72 19.99 5.37
CA GLN A 30 3.74 19.50 4.45
C GLN A 30 4.07 18.00 4.62
N GLU A 31 4.12 17.48 5.85
CA GLU A 31 4.42 16.07 6.12
C GLU A 31 3.19 15.19 5.83
N VAL A 32 1.99 15.67 6.15
CA VAL A 32 0.73 15.00 5.80
C VAL A 32 0.59 14.89 4.28
N GLU A 33 0.89 15.96 3.54
CA GLU A 33 0.84 15.94 2.08
C GLU A 33 1.90 15.01 1.47
N ARG A 34 3.12 15.01 2.03
CA ARG A 34 4.19 14.09 1.59
C ARG A 34 3.78 12.63 1.78
N LEU A 35 3.20 12.30 2.93
CA LEU A 35 2.74 10.95 3.24
C LEU A 35 1.54 10.55 2.39
N ARG A 36 0.64 11.50 2.07
CA ARG A 36 -0.48 11.28 1.15
C ARG A 36 -0.01 10.89 -0.24
N VAL A 37 0.94 11.65 -0.82
CA VAL A 37 1.53 11.36 -2.14
C VAL A 37 2.22 9.99 -2.15
N LEU A 38 2.88 9.63 -1.04
CA LEU A 38 3.51 8.32 -0.88
C LEU A 38 2.45 7.19 -0.84
N ALA A 39 1.36 7.39 -0.11
CA ALA A 39 0.26 6.45 -0.01
C ALA A 39 -0.43 6.25 -1.38
N GLU A 40 -0.70 7.32 -2.13
CA GLU A 40 -1.28 7.23 -3.48
C GLU A 40 -0.38 6.46 -4.44
N SER A 41 0.93 6.67 -4.35
CA SER A 41 1.91 5.93 -5.15
C SER A 41 1.93 4.43 -4.80
N LEU A 42 1.89 4.09 -3.50
CA LEU A 42 1.84 2.71 -3.03
C LEU A 42 0.52 2.02 -3.41
N PHE A 43 -0.61 2.71 -3.32
CA PHE A 43 -1.90 2.19 -3.78
C PHE A 43 -1.89 1.88 -5.27
N LYS A 44 -1.29 2.76 -6.08
CA LYS A 44 -1.17 2.54 -7.52
C LYS A 44 -0.25 1.35 -7.84
N ALA A 45 0.86 1.21 -7.11
CA ALA A 45 1.76 0.07 -7.27
C ALA A 45 1.09 -1.26 -6.87
N ILE A 46 0.30 -1.27 -5.79
CA ILE A 46 -0.48 -2.45 -5.37
C ILE A 46 -1.59 -2.77 -6.36
N ALA A 47 -2.26 -1.76 -6.92
CA ALA A 47 -3.29 -1.94 -7.94
C ALA A 47 -2.70 -2.50 -9.24
N ASP A 48 -1.54 -1.99 -9.66
CA ASP A 48 -0.80 -2.48 -10.83
C ASP A 48 -0.28 -3.90 -10.61
N PHE A 49 0.29 -4.17 -9.43
CA PHE A 49 0.72 -5.51 -9.03
C PHE A 49 -0.46 -6.50 -9.01
N ASN A 50 -1.60 -6.14 -8.42
CA ASN A 50 -2.79 -6.97 -8.44
C ASN A 50 -3.34 -7.15 -9.86
N LEU A 51 -3.28 -6.13 -10.71
CA LEU A 51 -3.71 -6.22 -12.11
C LEU A 51 -2.79 -7.15 -12.90
N GLN A 52 -1.47 -7.14 -12.67
CA GLN A 52 -0.53 -8.07 -13.28
C GLN A 52 -0.69 -9.49 -12.70
N THR A 53 -0.98 -9.61 -11.41
CA THR A 53 -1.12 -10.91 -10.74
C THR A 53 -2.47 -11.58 -11.05
N LEU A 54 -3.54 -10.80 -11.21
CA LEU A 54 -4.90 -11.25 -11.56
C LEU A 54 -5.19 -11.20 -13.06
N GLY A 55 -4.36 -10.46 -13.81
CA GLY A 55 -4.39 -10.34 -15.27
C GLY A 55 -3.59 -11.41 -15.99
N HIS A 56 -2.83 -12.25 -15.26
CA HIS A 56 -2.60 -13.61 -15.73
C HIS A 56 -3.94 -14.34 -15.57
N PRO A 57 -4.66 -14.69 -16.66
CA PRO A 57 -5.67 -15.72 -16.52
C PRO A 57 -4.96 -16.88 -15.82
N ALA A 58 -5.57 -17.43 -14.78
CA ALA A 58 -5.16 -18.71 -14.24
C ALA A 58 -4.92 -19.62 -15.44
N GLU A 59 -3.65 -19.83 -15.82
CA GLU A 59 -3.27 -20.79 -16.83
C GLU A 59 -3.67 -22.11 -16.21
N SER A 60 -4.88 -22.53 -16.60
CA SER A 60 -5.29 -23.90 -16.80
C SER A 60 -4.53 -24.88 -15.93
N TRP A 61 -5.01 -25.09 -14.71
CA TRP A 61 -5.01 -26.44 -14.18
C TRP A 61 -5.94 -27.26 -15.07
N HIS A 62 -5.38 -27.91 -16.09
CA HIS A 62 -6.00 -29.02 -16.80
C HIS A 62 -4.94 -30.05 -17.20
#